data_AF-A0A838P1Q0-F1
#
_entry.id   AF-A0A838P1Q0-F1
#
_cell.length_a   1.000
_cell.length_b   1.000
_cell.length_c   1.000
_cell.angle_alpha   90.00
_cell.angle_beta   90.00
_cell.angle_gamma   90.00
#
_symmetry.space_group_name_H-M   'P 1'
#
loop_
_entity.id
_entity.type
_entity.pdbx_description
1 polymer ?
#
loop_
_entity_poly.entity_id
_entity_poly.type
_entity_poly.pdbx_seq_one_letter_code
_entity_poly.pdbx_strand_id
1 'polypeptide(L)' 'MDCPEVVRRLWEYLDGELAAKEAGAVRLHLESCSQCRPACHCDRAFLLLLSRSLRASAAAPSTLAASVRARLWPDAQ' A
#
# COMPACT_ATOMS: atom_id res chain seq x y z
N MET A 1 -15.48 -13.80 2.08
CA MET A 1 -15.49 -12.64 3.00
C MET A 1 -16.62 -11.72 2.55
N ASP A 2 -17.41 -11.19 3.48
CA ASP A 2 -18.53 -10.29 3.21
C ASP A 2 -18.11 -8.82 3.32
N CYS A 3 -19.00 -7.90 2.93
CA CYS A 3 -18.71 -6.46 2.88
C CYS A 3 -18.29 -5.89 4.25
N PRO A 4 -18.98 -6.19 5.38
CA PRO A 4 -18.61 -5.64 6.67
C PRO A 4 -17.20 -6.04 7.10
N GLU A 5 -16.82 -7.30 6.88
CA GLU A 5 -15.49 -7.80 7.23
C GLU A 5 -14.40 -7.17 6.34
N VAL A 6 -14.66 -6.96 5.05
CA VAL A 6 -13.73 -6.27 4.15
C VAL A 6 -13.50 -4.84 4.60
N VAL A 7 -14.56 -4.10 4.92
CA VAL A 7 -14.45 -2.71 5.38
C VAL A 7 -13.67 -2.62 6.69
N ARG A 8 -13.93 -3.54 7.64
CA ARG A 8 -13.23 -3.60 8.93
C ARG A 8 -11.72 -3.84 8.77
N ARG A 9 -11.32 -4.62 7.78
CA ARG A 9 -9.91 -5.01 7.53
C ARG A 9 -9.22 -4.17 6.45
N LEU A 10 -9.88 -3.12 5.96
CA LEU A 10 -9.41 -2.37 4.80
C LEU A 10 -8.08 -1.66 5.08
N TRP A 11 -7.89 -1.13 6.29
CA TRP A 11 -6.63 -0.50 6.70
C TRP A 11 -5.49 -1.51 6.83
N GLU A 12 -5.71 -2.61 7.54
CA GLU A 12 -4.74 -3.73 7.62
C GLU A 12 -4.33 -4.21 6.21
N TYR A 13 -5.28 -4.26 5.26
CA TYR A 13 -5.03 -4.62 3.87
C TYR A 13 -4.16 -3.57 3.15
N LEU A 14 -4.48 -2.28 3.31
CA LEU A 14 -3.77 -1.17 2.66
C LEU A 14 -2.34 -1.03 3.19
N ASP A 15 -2.13 -1.28 4.48
CA ASP A 15 -0.83 -1.24 5.13
C ASP A 15 0.01 -2.50 4.89
N GLY A 16 -0.60 -3.55 4.32
CA GLY A 16 0.07 -4.82 4.02
C GLY A 16 0.29 -5.71 5.25
N GLU A 17 -0.47 -5.49 6.32
CA GLU A 17 -0.36 -6.20 7.60
C GLU A 17 -1.20 -7.49 7.65
N LEU A 18 -2.02 -7.73 6.62
CA LEU A 18 -2.76 -8.97 6.48
C LEU A 18 -1.85 -10.13 6.08
N ALA A 19 -2.07 -11.29 6.71
CA ALA A 19 -1.52 -12.55 6.22
C ALA A 19 -2.03 -12.85 4.79
N ALA A 20 -1.23 -13.60 4.03
CA ALA A 20 -1.41 -13.73 2.58
C ALA A 20 -2.80 -14.26 2.16
N LYS A 21 -3.38 -15.15 2.96
CA LYS A 21 -4.71 -15.73 2.70
C LYS A 21 -5.80 -14.67 2.86
N GLU A 22 -5.73 -13.88 3.93
CA GLU A 22 -6.65 -12.81 4.26
C GLU A 22 -6.56 -11.67 3.25
N ALA A 23 -5.35 -11.26 2.89
CA ALA A 23 -5.10 -10.27 1.84
C ALA A 23 -5.69 -10.72 0.50
N GLY A 24 -5.53 -12.00 0.15
CA GLY A 24 -6.13 -12.59 -1.05
C GLY A 24 -7.67 -12.55 -1.03
N ALA A 25 -8.28 -12.83 0.13
CA ALA A 25 -9.73 -12.79 0.29
C ALA A 25 -10.30 -11.36 0.18
N VAL A 26 -9.62 -10.36 0.76
CA VAL A 26 -9.98 -8.94 0.62
C VAL A 26 -9.86 -8.50 -0.83
N ARG A 27 -8.73 -8.82 -1.49
CA ARG A 27 -8.50 -8.49 -2.91
C ARG A 27 -9.60 -9.04 -3.80
N LEU A 28 -9.92 -10.33 -3.69
CA LEU A 28 -10.95 -10.99 -4.49
C LEU A 28 -12.34 -10.34 -4.30
N HIS A 29 -12.66 -9.91 -3.08
CA HIS A 29 -13.90 -9.21 -2.82
C HIS A 29 -13.90 -7.82 -3.46
N LEU A 30 -12.81 -7.05 -3.35
CA LEU A 30 -12.70 -5.72 -3.98
C LEU A 30 -12.76 -5.80 -5.52
N GLU A 31 -12.29 -6.89 -6.13
CA GLU A 31 -12.37 -7.10 -7.58
C GLU A 31 -13.81 -7.32 -8.07
N SER A 32 -14.68 -7.90 -7.24
CA SER A 32 -16.05 -8.28 -7.62
C SER A 32 -17.13 -7.36 -7.04
N CYS A 33 -16.90 -6.71 -5.90
CA CYS A 33 -17.89 -5.89 -5.20
C CYS A 33 -17.83 -4.42 -5.62
N SER A 34 -18.90 -3.91 -6.24
CA SER A 34 -19.02 -2.48 -6.60
C SER A 34 -19.21 -1.56 -5.39
N GLN A 35 -19.72 -2.08 -4.27
CA GLN A 35 -19.99 -1.29 -3.05
C GLN A 35 -18.73 -1.03 -2.21
N CYS A 36 -17.83 -2.01 -2.11
CA CYS A 36 -16.61 -1.86 -1.29
C CYS A 36 -15.46 -1.15 -2.02
N ARG A 37 -15.47 -1.16 -3.36
CA ARG A 37 -14.44 -0.49 -4.17
C ARG A 37 -14.28 1.00 -3.82
N PRO A 38 -15.34 1.82 -3.79
CA PRO A 38 -15.23 3.24 -3.48
C PRO A 38 -14.51 3.52 -2.15
N ALA A 39 -14.82 2.77 -1.08
CA ALA A 39 -14.16 2.92 0.21
C ALA A 39 -12.64 2.68 0.09
N CYS A 40 -12.24 1.58 -0.55
CA CYS A 40 -10.82 1.29 -0.80
C CYS A 40 -10.12 2.39 -1.62
N HIS A 41 -10.79 2.94 -2.64
CA HIS A 41 -10.24 4.03 -3.44
C HIS A 41 -10.06 5.31 -2.63
N CYS A 42 -11.04 5.68 -1.80
CA CYS A 42 -10.98 6.84 -0.92
C CYS A 42 -9.83 6.72 0.09
N ASP A 43 -9.73 5.60 0.80
CA ASP A 43 -8.70 5.39 1.82
C ASP A 43 -7.30 5.36 1.20
N ARG A 44 -7.15 4.77 0.01
CA ARG A 44 -5.88 4.80 -0.72
C ARG A 44 -5.53 6.22 -1.18
N ALA A 45 -6.51 7.01 -1.63
CA ALA A 45 -6.30 8.41 -2.00
C ALA A 45 -5.86 9.25 -0.78
N PHE A 46 -6.45 8.99 0.39
CA PHE A 46 -6.04 9.61 1.65
C PHE A 46 -4.59 9.29 2.02
N LEU A 47 -4.19 8.01 1.97
CA LEU A 47 -2.80 7.61 2.23
C LEU A 47 -1.82 8.26 1.24
N LEU A 48 -2.19 8.36 -0.04
CA LEU A 48 -1.40 9.05 -1.05
C LEU A 48 -1.23 10.54 -0.74
N LEU A 49 -2.31 11.22 -0.32
CA LEU A 49 -2.26 12.61 0.09
C LEU A 49 -1.31 12.79 1.29
N LEU A 50 -1.48 11.98 2.34
CA LEU A 50 -0.64 12.03 3.53
C LEU A 50 0.84 11.81 3.18
N SER A 51 1.15 10.81 2.35
CA SER A 51 2.51 10.52 1.91
C SER A 51 3.17 11.66 1.13
N ARG A 52 2.37 12.47 0.40
CA ARG A 52 2.88 13.63 -0.35
C ARG A 52 3.16 14.78 0.60
N SER A 53 2.26 15.04 1.54
CA SER A 53 2.41 16.09 2.55
C SER A 53 3.62 15.84 3.46
N LEU A 54 3.86 14.59 3.88
CA LEU A 54 4.98 14.23 4.74
C LEU A 54 6.34 14.22 4.02
N ARG A 55 6.36 13.90 2.71
CA ARG A 55 7.60 13.88 1.90
C ARG A 55 8.26 15.26 1.78
N ALA A 56 7.51 16.34 1.94
CA ALA A 56 8.07 17.69 1.95
C ALA A 56 8.99 17.95 3.16
N SER A 57 8.88 17.15 4.23
CA SER A 57 9.51 17.42 5.52
C SER A 57 10.76 16.58 5.81
N ALA A 58 11.09 15.58 5.00
CA ALA A 58 12.22 14.68 5.24
C ALA A 58 12.96 14.34 3.94
N ALA A 59 14.17 14.90 3.78
CA ALA A 59 15.08 14.50 2.71
C ALA A 59 15.88 13.26 3.16
N ALA A 60 15.86 12.21 2.35
CA ALA A 60 16.76 11.07 2.54
C ALA A 60 18.22 11.50 2.28
N PRO A 61 19.21 10.85 2.92
CA PRO A 61 20.62 11.09 2.61
C PRO A 61 20.91 10.89 1.12
N SER A 62 21.69 11.79 0.51
CA SER A 62 22.02 11.75 -0.93
C SER A 62 22.71 10.44 -1.36
N THR A 63 23.39 9.76 -0.43
CA THR A 63 24.08 8.48 -0.64
C THR A 63 23.15 7.26 -0.61
N LEU A 64 21.93 7.39 -0.09
CA LEU A 64 21.01 6.26 0.09
C LEU A 64 20.63 5.64 -1.26
N ALA A 65 20.28 6.46 -2.25
CA ALA A 65 19.89 5.98 -3.56
C ALA A 65 21.01 5.21 -4.27
N ALA A 66 22.27 5.67 -4.14
CA ALA A 66 23.43 4.96 -4.68
C ALA A 66 23.64 3.62 -3.97
N SER A 67 23.51 3.60 -2.64
CA SER A 67 23.65 2.39 -1.82
C SER A 67 22.58 1.34 -2.11
N VAL A 68 21.33 1.77 -2.39
CA VAL A 68 20.24 0.87 -2.79
C VAL A 68 20.52 0.27 -4.17
N ARG A 69 20.92 1.09 -5.15
CA ARG A 69 21.23 0.60 -6.50
C ARG A 69 22.35 -0.44 -6.51
N ALA A 70 23.44 -0.20 -5.77
CA ALA A 70 24.56 -1.14 -5.69
C ALA A 70 24.16 -2.52 -5.14
N ARG A 71 23.14 -2.59 -4.26
CA ARG A 71 22.66 -3.87 -3.70
C ARG A 71 21.70 -4.61 -4.61
N LEU A 72 20.85 -3.89 -5.34
CA LEU A 72 19.85 -4.49 -6.23
C LEU A 72 20.43 -4.84 -7.60
N TRP A 73 21.48 -4.16 -8.02
CA TRP A 73 22.07 -4.30 -9.36
C TRP A 73 23.61 -4.29 -9.31
N PRO A 74 24.23 -5.34 -8.77
CA PRO A 74 25.69 -5.39 -8.59
C PRO A 74 26.48 -5.34 -9.90
N ASP A 75 25.89 -5.77 -11.03
CA ASP A 75 26.61 -5.94 -12.31
C ASP A 75 26.46 -4.77 -13.31
N ALA A 76 25.91 -3.62 -12.89
CA ALA A 76 25.72 -2.46 -13.79
C ALA A 76 26.90 -1.47 -13.82
N GLN A 77 28.13 -1.92 -13.54
CA GLN A 77 29.34 -1.09 -13.62
C GLN A 77 30.15 -1.37 -14.89
#